data_AF-D8PTF2-F1
#
_entry.id   AF-D8PTF2-F1
#
_cell.length_a   1.000
_cell.length_b   1.000
_cell.length_c   1.000
_cell.angle_alpha   90.00
_cell.angle_beta   90.00
_cell.angle_gamma   90.00
#
_symmetry.space_group_name_H-M   'P 1'
#
loop_
_entity.id
_entity.type
_entity.pdbx_description
1 polymer ?
#
loop_
_entity_poly.entity_id
_entity_poly.type
_entity_poly.pdbx_seq_one_letter_code
_entity_poly.pdbx_strand_id
1 'polypeptide(L)'
;MALELFAATSTASEGVYEATRQAINRRFPDEAAVPSHATTQGLVERISGVIPIKHDMCHNSCVAYTGPYAILETCPECGASRYDPIRLAASHGRVKVPQQTFSTMPVGPQLQALYRHPDAARAMAYRSEKTKELLKKVCLASRALGMTDNCSGRREWCH
;
A
#
# COMPACT_ATOMS: atom_id res chain seq x y z
N MET A 1 -9.18 -6.90 21.02
CA MET A 1 -10.15 -7.66 20.21
C MET A 1 -10.29 -7.18 18.76
N ALA A 2 -10.84 -6.00 18.43
CA ALA A 2 -11.12 -5.65 17.02
C ALA A 2 -9.88 -5.59 16.11
N LEU A 3 -8.79 -4.96 16.57
CA LEU A 3 -7.52 -4.91 15.83
C LEU A 3 -6.87 -6.29 15.68
N GLU A 4 -6.99 -7.15 16.70
CA GLU A 4 -6.45 -8.52 16.64
C GLU A 4 -7.27 -9.39 15.68
N LEU A 5 -8.60 -9.26 15.71
CA LEU A 5 -9.47 -9.93 14.75
C LEU A 5 -9.16 -9.48 13.31
N PHE A 6 -8.96 -8.17 13.11
CA PHE A 6 -8.57 -7.61 11.83
C PHE A 6 -7.22 -8.16 11.35
N ALA A 7 -6.21 -8.20 12.23
CA ALA A 7 -4.91 -8.78 11.90
C ALA A 7 -5.01 -10.29 11.59
N ALA A 8 -5.76 -11.04 12.40
CA ALA A 8 -5.96 -12.48 12.23
C ALA A 8 -6.73 -12.83 10.95
N THR A 9 -7.57 -11.92 10.45
CA THR A 9 -8.34 -12.08 9.21
C THR A 9 -7.76 -11.31 8.03
N SER A 10 -6.54 -10.79 8.15
CA SER A 10 -5.91 -9.95 7.12
C SER A 10 -5.72 -10.63 5.76
N THR A 11 -5.64 -11.96 5.72
CA THR A 11 -5.55 -12.75 4.48
C THR A 11 -6.90 -13.31 4.03
N ALA A 12 -7.96 -13.12 4.81
CA ALA A 12 -9.31 -13.57 4.49
C ALA A 12 -10.12 -12.45 3.81
N SER A 13 -11.31 -12.78 3.30
CA SER A 13 -12.21 -11.76 2.79
C SER A 13 -12.79 -10.91 3.93
N GLU A 14 -13.16 -9.66 3.63
CA GLU A 14 -13.88 -8.78 4.56
C GLU A 14 -15.14 -9.46 5.13
N GLY A 15 -15.79 -10.32 4.34
CA GLY A 15 -16.95 -11.09 4.79
C GLY A 15 -16.66 -12.04 5.95
N VAL A 16 -15.43 -12.58 6.06
CA VAL A 16 -15.02 -13.43 7.20
C VAL A 16 -14.95 -12.59 8.47
N TYR A 17 -14.32 -11.42 8.43
CA TYR A 17 -14.30 -10.49 9.57
C TYR A 17 -15.72 -10.15 10.00
N GLU A 18 -16.60 -9.81 9.05
CA GLU A 18 -17.95 -9.36 9.34
C GLU A 18 -18.83 -10.48 9.92
N ALA A 19 -18.68 -11.72 9.42
CA ALA A 19 -19.35 -12.88 9.99
C ALA A 19 -18.88 -13.16 11.43
N THR A 20 -17.57 -13.11 11.69
CA THR A 20 -17.03 -13.28 13.04
C THR A 20 -17.49 -12.18 13.99
N ARG A 21 -17.48 -10.92 13.52
CA ARG A 21 -18.01 -9.75 14.25
C ARG A 21 -19.47 -9.97 14.66
N GLN A 22 -20.31 -10.42 13.73
CA GLN A 22 -21.72 -10.72 14.00
C GLN A 22 -21.89 -11.85 15.02
N ALA A 23 -21.11 -12.92 14.93
CA ALA A 23 -21.17 -14.03 15.87
C ALA A 23 -20.79 -13.59 17.30
N ILE A 24 -19.72 -12.80 17.46
CA ILE A 24 -19.30 -12.25 18.75
C ILE A 24 -20.40 -11.37 19.34
N ASN A 25 -20.91 -10.41 18.57
CA ASN A 25 -21.93 -9.48 19.05
C ASN A 25 -23.24 -10.19 19.44
N ARG A 26 -23.61 -11.28 18.75
CA ARG A 26 -24.78 -12.10 19.12
C ARG A 26 -24.56 -12.86 20.42
N ARG A 27 -23.33 -13.34 20.67
CA ARG A 27 -23.00 -14.16 21.84
C ARG A 27 -22.83 -13.34 23.12
N PHE A 28 -22.39 -12.09 22.98
CA PHE A 28 -22.09 -11.15 24.06
C PHE A 28 -22.81 -9.81 23.82
N PRO A 29 -24.16 -9.77 23.89
CA PRO A 29 -24.94 -8.58 23.55
C PRO A 29 -24.79 -7.44 24.59
N ASP A 30 -24.44 -7.76 25.83
CA ASP A 30 -24.28 -6.78 26.92
C ASP A 30 -22.90 -6.10 26.91
N GLU A 31 -21.97 -6.57 26.06
CA GLU A 31 -20.65 -5.99 25.90
C GLU A 31 -20.61 -4.94 24.77
N ALA A 32 -19.55 -4.13 24.76
CA ALA A 32 -19.33 -3.17 23.68
C ALA A 32 -19.21 -3.90 22.33
N ALA A 33 -20.07 -3.54 21.38
CA ALA A 33 -20.10 -4.18 20.07
C ALA A 33 -18.77 -4.05 19.33
N VAL A 34 -18.34 -5.15 18.70
CA VAL A 34 -17.16 -5.16 17.84
C VAL A 34 -17.41 -4.25 16.63
N PRO A 35 -16.51 -3.28 16.35
CA PRO A 35 -16.60 -2.39 15.20
C PRO A 35 -16.58 -3.15 13.88
N SER A 36 -17.21 -2.56 12.86
CA SER A 36 -17.17 -3.08 11.48
C SER A 36 -15.75 -3.09 10.92
N HIS A 37 -15.54 -3.88 9.86
CA HIS A 37 -14.26 -3.94 9.17
C HIS A 37 -13.79 -2.55 8.73
N ALA A 38 -14.66 -1.76 8.11
CA ALA A 38 -14.36 -0.40 7.67
C ALA A 38 -13.94 0.53 8.82
N THR A 39 -14.61 0.47 9.98
CA THR A 39 -14.24 1.28 11.15
C THR A 39 -12.88 0.87 11.70
N THR A 40 -12.60 -0.44 11.77
CA THR A 40 -11.31 -0.95 12.22
C THR A 40 -10.20 -0.61 11.23
N GLN A 41 -10.47 -0.67 9.92
CA GLN A 41 -9.53 -0.24 8.89
C GLN A 41 -9.19 1.25 9.03
N GLY A 42 -10.19 2.12 9.21
CA GLY A 42 -9.96 3.55 9.45
C GLY A 42 -9.15 3.83 10.72
N LEU A 43 -9.30 2.99 11.75
CA LEU A 43 -8.47 3.05 12.96
C LEU A 43 -7.01 2.68 12.65
N VAL A 44 -6.77 1.64 11.86
CA VAL A 44 -5.43 1.23 11.41
C VAL A 44 -4.78 2.34 10.57
N GLU A 45 -5.52 2.93 9.63
CA GLU A 45 -5.06 4.05 8.81
C GLU A 45 -4.65 5.24 9.69
N ARG A 46 -5.47 5.59 10.69
CA ARG A 46 -5.19 6.68 11.63
C ARG A 46 -3.95 6.42 12.51
N ILE A 47 -3.80 5.21 13.04
CA ILE A 47 -2.68 4.88 13.94
C ILE A 47 -1.37 4.77 13.16
N SER A 48 -1.40 4.09 12.02
CA SER A 48 -0.20 3.90 11.18
C SER A 48 0.19 5.15 10.41
N GLY A 49 -0.77 6.03 10.11
CA GLY A 49 -0.60 7.15 9.18
C GLY A 49 -0.49 6.69 7.72
N VAL A 50 -0.74 5.41 7.44
CA VAL A 50 -0.68 4.85 6.09
C VAL A 50 -2.09 4.71 5.54
N ILE A 51 -2.44 5.58 4.60
CA ILE A 51 -3.76 5.64 3.98
C ILE A 51 -3.66 5.10 2.55
N PRO A 52 -4.45 4.08 2.18
CA PRO A 52 -4.47 3.56 0.80
C PRO A 52 -4.99 4.61 -0.18
N ILE A 53 -4.33 4.74 -1.32
CA ILE A 53 -4.79 5.57 -2.45
C ILE A 53 -5.57 4.67 -3.40
N LYS A 54 -6.86 4.96 -3.59
CA LYS A 54 -7.74 4.19 -4.47
C LYS A 54 -7.73 4.78 -5.88
N HIS A 55 -7.62 3.90 -6.86
CA HIS A 55 -7.65 4.24 -8.28
C HIS A 55 -8.55 3.27 -9.03
N ASP A 56 -9.22 3.77 -10.06
CA ASP A 56 -10.05 2.96 -10.94
C ASP A 56 -9.17 2.08 -11.83
N MET A 57 -9.67 0.89 -12.16
CA MET A 57 -8.98 -0.07 -13.01
C MET A 57 -9.95 -0.84 -13.88
N CYS A 58 -9.50 -1.22 -15.07
CA CYS A 58 -10.26 -2.10 -15.94
C CYS A 58 -10.34 -3.50 -15.34
N HIS A 59 -11.55 -4.08 -15.31
CA HIS A 59 -11.78 -5.40 -14.73
C HIS A 59 -11.24 -6.59 -15.54
N ASN A 60 -10.91 -6.37 -16.82
CA ASN A 60 -10.39 -7.40 -17.71
C ASN A 60 -8.87 -7.34 -17.86
N SER A 61 -8.33 -6.15 -18.18
CA SER A 61 -6.90 -5.97 -18.49
C SER A 61 -6.07 -5.43 -17.34
N CYS A 62 -6.69 -5.07 -16.22
CA CYS A 62 -6.05 -4.40 -15.09
C CYS A 62 -5.38 -3.05 -15.44
N VAL A 63 -5.73 -2.43 -16.57
CA VAL A 63 -5.26 -1.08 -16.90
C VAL A 63 -5.78 -0.10 -15.85
N ALA A 64 -4.86 0.59 -15.18
CA ALA A 64 -5.16 1.65 -14.22
C ALA A 64 -5.53 2.95 -14.93
N TYR A 65 -6.64 3.56 -14.53
CA TYR A 65 -7.07 4.87 -15.05
C TYR A 65 -6.42 6.01 -14.26
N THR A 66 -5.10 6.12 -14.36
CA THR A 66 -4.28 7.15 -13.70
C THR A 66 -3.45 7.91 -14.72
N GLY A 67 -2.94 9.08 -14.34
CA GLY A 67 -2.08 9.90 -15.19
C GLY A 67 -2.71 10.18 -16.57
N PRO A 68 -2.03 9.88 -17.69
CA PRO A 68 -2.58 10.06 -19.04
C PRO A 68 -3.89 9.30 -19.30
N TYR A 69 -4.13 8.19 -18.59
CA TYR A 69 -5.34 7.38 -18.74
C TYR A 69 -6.48 7.83 -17.83
N ALA A 70 -6.29 8.85 -17.00
CA ALA A 70 -7.31 9.34 -16.06
C ALA A 70 -8.58 9.86 -16.75
N ILE A 71 -8.46 10.35 -17.99
CA ILE A 71 -9.60 10.87 -18.78
C ILE A 71 -10.33 9.78 -19.57
N LEU A 72 -9.80 8.56 -19.61
CA LEU A 72 -10.41 7.49 -20.38
C LEU A 72 -11.61 6.91 -19.62
N GLU A 73 -12.71 6.73 -20.35
CA GLU A 73 -13.93 6.04 -19.87
C GLU A 73 -14.05 4.62 -20.41
N THR A 74 -13.14 4.23 -21.30
CA THR A 74 -13.10 2.92 -21.92
C THR A 74 -11.67 2.42 -21.92
N CYS A 75 -11.50 1.13 -21.67
CA CYS A 75 -10.19 0.51 -21.63
C CYS A 75 -9.56 0.52 -23.03
N PRO A 76 -8.33 1.04 -23.20
CA PRO A 76 -7.65 1.03 -24.50
C PRO A 76 -7.26 -0.38 -24.96
N GLU A 77 -7.12 -1.34 -24.05
CA GLU A 77 -6.70 -2.71 -24.35
C GLU A 77 -7.86 -3.64 -24.73
N CYS A 78 -8.98 -3.56 -24.01
CA CYS A 78 -10.09 -4.51 -24.18
C CYS A 78 -11.43 -3.87 -24.57
N GLY A 79 -11.50 -2.54 -24.68
CA GLY A 79 -12.73 -1.83 -25.03
C GLY A 79 -13.83 -1.86 -23.94
N ALA A 80 -13.58 -2.47 -22.77
CA ALA A 80 -14.55 -2.50 -21.68
C ALA A 80 -14.77 -1.10 -21.08
N SER A 81 -16.01 -0.82 -20.67
CA SER A 81 -16.35 0.41 -19.94
C SER A 81 -15.59 0.48 -18.62
N ARG A 82 -15.08 1.66 -18.27
CA ARG A 82 -14.53 1.94 -16.94
C ARG A 82 -15.60 1.87 -15.85
N TYR A 83 -16.81 2.32 -16.18
CA TYR A 83 -17.93 2.46 -15.25
C TYR A 83 -18.97 1.36 -15.44
N ASP A 84 -19.69 1.03 -14.35
CA ASP A 84 -20.82 0.10 -14.36
C ASP A 84 -21.90 0.60 -15.35
N PRO A 85 -22.17 -0.15 -16.43
CA PRO A 85 -23.10 0.28 -17.47
C PRO A 85 -24.54 0.36 -16.97
N ILE A 86 -24.94 -0.47 -16.01
CA ILE A 86 -26.30 -0.48 -15.44
C ILE A 86 -26.52 0.80 -14.64
N ARG A 87 -25.58 1.13 -13.74
CA ARG A 87 -25.63 2.36 -12.93
C ARG A 87 -25.55 3.61 -13.79
N LEU A 88 -24.71 3.58 -14.82
CA LEU A 88 -24.53 4.70 -15.74
C LEU A 88 -25.80 4.94 -16.56
N ALA A 89 -26.41 3.88 -17.11
CA ALA A 89 -27.66 3.97 -17.86
C ALA A 89 -28.83 4.43 -16.97
N ALA A 90 -29.00 3.83 -15.79
CA ALA A 90 -30.07 4.18 -14.86
C ALA A 90 -30.01 5.64 -14.37
N SER A 91 -28.81 6.24 -14.37
CA SER A 91 -28.60 7.63 -13.96
C SER A 91 -28.50 8.62 -15.12
N HIS A 92 -28.75 8.16 -16.37
CA HIS A 92 -28.54 8.95 -17.58
C HIS A 92 -27.14 9.61 -17.63
N GLY A 93 -26.11 8.85 -17.28
CA GLY A 93 -24.72 9.29 -17.31
C GLY A 93 -24.23 10.09 -16.09
N ARG A 94 -25.09 10.34 -15.09
CA ARG A 94 -24.76 11.19 -13.93
C ARG A 94 -23.97 10.45 -12.86
N VAL A 95 -24.23 9.17 -12.67
CA VAL A 95 -23.60 8.34 -11.63
C VAL A 95 -22.57 7.44 -12.28
N LYS A 96 -21.30 7.72 -11.99
CA LYS A 96 -20.13 6.98 -12.48
C LYS A 96 -19.55 6.15 -11.36
N VAL A 97 -19.87 4.86 -11.35
CA VAL A 97 -19.30 3.88 -10.41
C VAL A 97 -18.27 3.06 -11.17
N PRO A 98 -16.98 3.06 -10.80
CA PRO A 98 -15.99 2.23 -11.49
C PRO A 98 -16.30 0.75 -11.30
N GLN A 99 -16.08 -0.06 -12.34
CA GLN A 99 -16.32 -1.50 -12.26
C GLN A 99 -15.32 -2.21 -11.35
N GLN A 100 -14.07 -1.73 -11.31
CA GLN A 100 -13.05 -2.21 -10.40
C GLN A 100 -12.14 -1.06 -9.95
N THR A 101 -11.61 -1.19 -8.74
CA THR A 101 -10.59 -0.29 -8.19
C THR A 101 -9.43 -1.12 -7.65
N PHE A 102 -8.27 -0.49 -7.54
CA PHE A 102 -7.12 -1.03 -6.82
C PHE A 102 -6.63 0.00 -5.80
N SER A 103 -5.98 -0.50 -4.76
CA SER A 103 -5.42 0.32 -3.70
C SER A 103 -3.90 0.31 -3.79
N THR A 104 -3.30 1.49 -3.86
CA THR A 104 -1.86 1.67 -3.73
C THR A 104 -1.53 2.09 -2.31
N MET A 105 -0.69 1.30 -1.64
CA MET A 105 -0.16 1.66 -0.33
C MET A 105 1.06 2.57 -0.53
N PRO A 106 1.00 3.85 -0.15
CA PRO A 106 2.09 4.78 -0.43
C PRO A 106 3.33 4.41 0.39
N VAL A 107 4.48 4.30 -0.26
CA VAL A 107 5.74 3.85 0.37
C VAL A 107 6.26 4.89 1.37
N GLY A 108 6.11 6.19 1.06
CA GLY A 108 6.59 7.28 1.92
C GLY A 108 6.07 7.20 3.36
N PRO A 109 4.73 7.20 3.58
CA PRO A 109 4.15 7.05 4.91
C PRO A 109 4.55 5.75 5.63
N GLN A 110 4.70 4.64 4.90
CA GLN A 110 5.18 3.38 5.49
C GLN A 110 6.61 3.52 6.02
N LEU A 111 7.51 4.11 5.24
CA LEU A 111 8.87 4.38 5.68
C LEU A 111 8.88 5.33 6.89
N GLN A 112 8.10 6.41 6.85
CA GLN A 112 7.98 7.32 7.98
C GLN A 112 7.51 6.60 9.25
N ALA A 113 6.52 5.71 9.15
CA ALA A 113 6.06 4.90 10.27
C ALA A 113 7.16 3.97 10.82
N LEU A 114 7.91 3.30 9.94
CA LEU A 114 9.03 2.43 10.32
C LEU A 114 10.16 3.21 11.02
N TYR A 115 10.50 4.39 10.51
CA TYR A 115 11.56 5.23 11.09
C TYR A 115 11.18 5.85 12.45
N ARG A 116 9.90 5.86 12.84
CA ARG A 116 9.47 6.34 14.17
C ARG A 116 9.87 5.40 15.31
N HIS A 117 10.06 4.10 15.04
CA HIS A 117 10.45 3.14 16.06
C HIS A 117 11.97 2.92 16.08
N PRO A 118 12.67 3.11 17.21
CA PRO A 118 14.15 3.04 17.26
C PRO A 118 14.75 1.75 16.70
N ASP A 119 14.16 0.60 17.02
CA ASP A 119 14.68 -0.70 16.56
C ASP A 119 14.46 -0.90 15.06
N ALA A 120 13.31 -0.46 14.53
CA ALA A 120 13.02 -0.55 13.11
C ALA A 120 13.89 0.45 12.33
N ALA A 121 14.10 1.66 12.84
CA ALA A 121 15.01 2.64 12.27
C ALA A 121 16.45 2.10 12.19
N ARG A 122 16.92 1.40 13.24
CA ARG A 122 18.22 0.73 13.24
C ARG A 122 18.29 -0.38 12.19
N ALA A 123 17.26 -1.21 12.10
CA ALA A 123 17.17 -2.26 11.09
C ALA A 123 17.18 -1.67 9.65
N MET A 124 16.48 -0.57 9.42
CA MET A 124 16.44 0.14 8.14
C MET A 124 17.81 0.72 7.73
N ALA A 125 18.70 1.01 8.69
CA ALA A 125 20.05 1.50 8.42
C ALA A 125 21.03 0.41 7.96
N TYR A 126 20.70 -0.88 8.16
CA TYR A 126 21.59 -2.02 7.93
C TYR A 126 22.26 -2.01 6.55
N ARG A 127 21.47 -1.83 5.48
CA ARG A 127 22.01 -1.81 4.11
C ARG A 127 23.02 -0.68 3.91
N SER A 128 22.73 0.51 4.41
CA SER A 128 23.61 1.68 4.29
C SER A 128 24.93 1.45 5.03
N GLU A 129 24.85 0.92 6.25
CA GLU A 129 26.02 0.59 7.07
C GLU A 129 26.89 -0.50 6.44
N LYS A 130 26.28 -1.59 5.98
CA LYS A 130 27.02 -2.67 5.30
C LYS A 130 27.61 -2.24 3.97
N THR A 131 26.90 -1.41 3.21
CA THR A 131 27.45 -0.83 1.97
C THR A 131 28.68 0.02 2.27
N LYS A 132 28.63 0.89 3.31
CA LYS A 132 29.80 1.67 3.74
C LYS A 132 30.96 0.79 4.19
N GLU A 133 30.68 -0.28 4.93
CA GLU A 133 31.70 -1.24 5.38
C GLU A 133 32.39 -1.93 4.20
N LEU A 134 31.61 -2.43 3.23
CA LEU A 134 32.13 -3.10 2.04
C LEU A 134 32.90 -2.13 1.14
N LEU A 135 32.39 -0.92 0.90
CA LEU A 135 33.09 0.09 0.12
C LEU A 135 34.45 0.47 0.75
N LYS A 136 34.52 0.57 2.09
CA LYS A 136 35.80 0.78 2.79
C LYS A 136 36.77 -0.37 2.53
N LYS A 137 36.32 -1.62 2.63
CA LYS A 137 37.15 -2.82 2.38
C LYS A 137 37.66 -2.86 0.94
N VAL A 138 36.78 -2.63 -0.03
CA VAL A 138 37.14 -2.58 -1.46
C VAL A 138 38.14 -1.46 -1.72
N CYS A 139 37.93 -0.28 -1.16
CA CYS A 139 38.87 0.83 -1.34
C CYS A 139 40.25 0.55 -0.76
N LEU A 140 40.32 -0.04 0.44
CA LEU A 140 41.58 -0.44 1.06
C LEU A 140 42.32 -1.48 0.21
N ALA A 141 41.61 -2.48 -0.31
CA ALA A 141 42.18 -3.50 -1.19
C ALA A 141 42.69 -2.90 -2.52
N SER A 142 41.92 -2.00 -3.13
CA SER A 142 42.28 -1.36 -4.39
C SER A 142 43.52 -0.48 -4.26
N ARG A 143 43.63 0.28 -3.15
CA ARG A 143 44.84 1.06 -2.82
C ARG A 143 46.07 0.17 -2.63
N ALA A 144 45.93 -0.98 -1.97
CA ALA A 144 47.03 -1.92 -1.78
C ALA A 144 47.54 -2.51 -3.11
N LEU A 145 46.68 -2.60 -4.13
CA LEU A 145 47.01 -3.06 -5.47
C LEU A 145 47.49 -1.95 -6.42
N GLY A 146 47.64 -0.71 -5.94
CA GLY A 146 48.05 0.43 -6.76
C GLY A 146 46.99 0.91 -7.76
N MET A 147 45.73 0.49 -7.60
CA MET A 147 44.62 0.89 -8.46
C MET A 147 44.03 2.23 -8.00
N THR A 148 43.87 3.18 -8.92
CA THR A 148 43.25 4.48 -8.65
C THR A 148 41.73 4.41 -8.78
N ASP A 149 41.07 3.63 -7.94
CA ASP A 149 39.61 3.62 -7.91
C ASP A 149 39.09 4.87 -7.19
N ASN A 150 38.11 5.54 -7.82
CA ASN A 150 37.41 6.67 -7.23
C ASN A 150 36.51 6.19 -6.08
N CYS A 151 37.11 5.95 -4.90
CA CYS A 151 36.40 5.57 -3.68
C CYS A 151 35.52 6.70 -3.10
N SER A 152 35.48 7.87 -3.75
CA SER A 152 34.52 8.90 -3.38
C SER A 152 33.15 8.44 -3.85
N GLY A 153 32.30 8.03 -2.92
CA GLY A 153 30.88 7.78 -3.16
C GLY A 153 30.17 9.08 -3.53
N ARG A 154 30.49 9.63 -4.71
CA ARG A 154 29.88 10.83 -5.23
C ARG A 154 28.40 10.52 -5.47
N ARG A 155 27.56 11.29 -4.78
CA ARG A 155 26.12 11.37 -4.97
C ARG A 155 25.85 12.10 -6.29
N GLU A 156 26.13 11.46 -7.41
CA GLU A 156 25.85 11.96 -8.77
C GLU A 156 24.49 11.45 -9.26
N TRP A 157 23.43 11.61 -8.46
CA TRP A 157 22.06 11.31 -8.90
C TRP A 157 21.08 12.26 -8.19
N CYS A 158 21.12 13.53 -8.60
CA CYS A 158 20.02 14.49 -8.48
C CYS A 158 20.19 15.48 -9.65
N HIS A 159 19.52 15.18 -10.76
CA HIS A 159 19.19 16.13 -11.82
C HIS A 159 17.68 16.06 -12.05
#